data_AF-A0A3C0X3A5-F1
#
_entry.id   AF-A0A3C0X3A5-F1
#
_cell.length_a   1.000
_cell.length_b   1.000
_cell.length_c   1.000
_cell.angle_alpha   90.00
_cell.angle_beta   90.00
_cell.angle_gamma   90.00
#
_symmetry.space_group_name_H-M   'P 1'
#
loop_
_entity.id
_entity.type
_entity.pdbx_description
1 polymer ?
#
loop_
_entity_poly.entity_id
_entity_poly.type
_entity_poly.pdbx_seq_one_letter_code
_entity_poly.pdbx_strand_id
1 'polypeptide(L)'
;TPTAIMVGTGLGASNGILIRNGEILEITHKVKAVIFDKTGTVTVGKAAVTDVCSDNEKELLYYAAAVEAVSDHPLAMAVTAYAAEKGIKPE
;
A
#
# COMPACT_ATOMS: atom_id res chain seq x y z
N THR A 1 -18.32 -6.29 30.26
CA THR A 1 -17.65 -7.15 31.26
C THR A 1 -17.76 -8.62 30.86
N PRO A 2 -16.93 -9.55 31.38
CA PRO A 2 -16.06 -10.47 30.61
C PRO A 2 -16.63 -11.13 29.36
N THR A 3 -17.83 -11.70 29.41
CA THR A 3 -18.49 -12.36 28.27
C THR A 3 -18.69 -11.42 27.09
N ALA A 4 -19.11 -10.16 27.33
CA ALA A 4 -19.31 -9.18 26.27
C ALA A 4 -17.99 -8.78 25.60
N ILE A 5 -16.89 -8.75 26.35
CA ILE A 5 -15.54 -8.49 25.82
C ILE A 5 -15.12 -9.67 24.95
N MET A 6 -15.26 -10.90 25.45
CA MET A 6 -14.89 -12.13 24.73
C MET A 6 -15.68 -12.30 23.42
N VAL A 7 -16.99 -12.08 23.46
CA VAL A 7 -17.85 -12.11 22.26
C VAL A 7 -17.51 -10.96 21.32
N GLY A 8 -17.32 -9.75 21.85
CA GLY A 8 -16.98 -8.56 21.04
C GLY A 8 -15.64 -8.68 20.33
N THR A 9 -14.60 -9.20 21.00
CA THR A 9 -13.28 -9.45 20.40
C THR A 9 -13.36 -10.57 19.36
N GLY A 10 -14.14 -11.62 19.62
CA GLY A 10 -14.37 -12.71 18.66
C GLY A 10 -15.06 -12.22 17.40
N LEU A 11 -16.09 -11.37 17.55
CA LEU A 11 -16.79 -10.75 16.42
C LEU A 11 -15.86 -9.83 15.63
N GLY A 12 -15.03 -9.03 16.30
CA GLY A 12 -14.02 -8.19 15.66
C GLY A 12 -13.05 -9.02 14.80
N ALA A 13 -12.52 -10.11 15.35
CA ALA A 13 -11.60 -10.99 14.64
C ALA A 13 -12.23 -11.60 13.38
N SER A 14 -13.50 -12.02 13.43
CA SER A 14 -14.24 -12.50 12.26
C SER A 14 -14.41 -11.45 11.15
N ASN A 15 -14.27 -10.16 11.49
CA ASN A 15 -14.30 -9.04 10.56
C ASN A 15 -12.90 -8.48 10.24
N GLY A 16 -11.83 -9.19 10.61
CA GLY A 16 -10.44 -8.76 10.37
C GLY A 16 -9.94 -7.66 11.33
N ILE A 17 -10.67 -7.36 12.40
CA ILE A 17 -10.30 -6.36 13.41
C ILE A 17 -9.73 -7.08 14.62
N LEU A 18 -8.40 -7.10 14.75
CA LEU A 18 -7.71 -7.77 15.85
C LEU A 18 -7.56 -6.83 17.05
N ILE A 19 -8.37 -7.05 18.09
CA ILE A 19 -8.36 -6.27 19.33
C ILE A 19 -7.55 -7.04 20.38
N ARG A 20 -6.41 -6.48 20.82
CA ARG A 20 -5.44 -7.19 21.68
C ARG A 20 -5.95 -7.47 23.10
N ASN A 21 -6.74 -6.57 23.69
CA ASN A 21 -7.32 -6.76 25.02
C ASN A 21 -8.66 -6.00 25.16
N GLY A 22 -9.44 -6.33 26.19
CA GLY A 22 -10.77 -5.76 26.39
C GLY A 22 -10.80 -4.27 26.72
N GLU A 23 -9.74 -3.74 27.33
CA GLU A 23 -9.62 -2.32 27.65
C GLU A 23 -9.61 -1.45 26.38
N ILE A 24 -8.95 -1.90 25.32
CA ILE A 24 -8.95 -1.20 24.02
C ILE A 24 -10.37 -1.10 23.45
N LEU A 25 -11.20 -2.14 23.58
CA LEU A 25 -12.59 -2.12 23.12
C LEU A 25 -13.40 -1.04 23.87
N GLU A 26 -13.15 -0.90 25.17
CA GLU A 26 -13.79 0.12 26.00
C GLU A 26 -13.25 1.53 25.76
N ILE A 27 -11.98 1.72 25.39
CA ILE A 27 -11.46 3.06 25.09
C ILE A 27 -11.92 3.52 23.70
N THR A 28 -11.99 2.59 22.73
CA THR A 28 -12.30 2.89 21.32
C THR A 28 -13.66 3.56 21.15
N HIS A 29 -14.68 3.22 21.96
CA HIS A 29 -16.01 3.85 21.85
C HIS A 29 -16.01 5.36 22.18
N LYS A 30 -14.99 5.87 22.87
CA LYS A 30 -14.86 7.28 23.24
C LYS A 30 -14.05 8.10 22.24
N VAL A 31 -13.45 7.44 21.24
CA VAL A 31 -12.63 8.10 20.22
C VAL A 31 -13.51 9.03 19.39
N LYS A 32 -13.08 10.29 19.23
CA LYS A 32 -13.79 11.32 18.44
C LYS A 32 -13.10 11.66 17.13
N ALA A 33 -11.83 11.30 17.00
CA ALA A 33 -11.01 11.60 15.84
C ALA A 33 -10.06 10.43 15.59
N VAL A 34 -9.85 10.10 14.32
CA VAL A 34 -8.87 9.11 13.88
C VAL A 34 -7.93 9.81 12.92
N ILE A 35 -6.64 9.75 13.20
CA ILE A 35 -5.59 10.25 12.32
C ILE A 35 -4.98 9.03 11.67
N PHE A 36 -5.10 8.95 10.35
CA PHE A 36 -4.49 7.88 9.58
C PHE A 36 -3.09 8.29 9.14
N ASP A 37 -2.13 7.41 9.31
CA ASP A 37 -0.89 7.52 8.53
C ASP A 37 -1.23 7.29 7.04
N LYS A 38 -0.51 7.92 6.13
CA LYS A 38 -0.80 7.73 4.70
C LYS A 38 -0.22 6.42 4.22
N THR A 39 1.08 6.23 4.42
CA THR A 39 1.86 5.16 3.79
C THR A 39 1.64 3.85 4.53
N GLY A 40 1.12 2.82 3.84
CA GLY A 40 0.88 1.51 4.45
C GLY A 40 -0.42 1.42 5.28
N THR A 41 -1.16 2.53 5.45
CA THR A 41 -2.49 2.53 6.06
C THR A 41 -3.56 2.95 5.06
N VAL A 42 -3.45 4.15 4.48
CA VAL A 42 -4.38 4.62 3.43
C VAL A 42 -3.92 4.15 2.05
N THR A 43 -2.60 4.13 1.83
CA THR A 43 -1.99 3.68 0.56
C THR A 43 -1.24 2.37 0.75
N VAL A 44 -1.04 1.65 -0.36
CA VAL A 44 -0.34 0.36 -0.39
C VAL A 44 1.17 0.44 -0.11
N GLY A 45 1.74 1.64 0.05
CA GLY A 45 3.16 1.82 0.33
C GLY A 45 4.11 1.39 -0.80
N LYS A 46 3.59 1.17 -2.01
CA LYS A 46 4.35 0.84 -3.23
C LYS A 46 4.19 1.97 -4.23
N ALA A 47 5.31 2.43 -4.78
CA ALA A 47 5.30 3.41 -5.86
C ALA A 47 4.76 2.75 -7.15
N ALA A 48 4.04 3.53 -7.94
CA ALA A 48 3.52 3.11 -9.24
C ALA A 48 3.58 4.31 -10.19
N VAL A 49 3.89 4.07 -11.45
CA VAL A 49 3.82 5.09 -12.50
C VAL A 49 2.34 5.38 -12.78
N THR A 50 1.94 6.64 -12.70
CA THR A 50 0.57 7.07 -13.00
C THR A 50 0.45 7.62 -14.41
N ASP A 51 1.42 8.43 -14.83
CA ASP A 51 1.39 9.19 -16.07
C ASP A 51 2.76 9.15 -16.74
N VAL A 52 2.76 9.08 -18.07
CA VAL A 52 3.97 9.18 -18.91
C VAL A 52 3.75 10.34 -19.88
N CYS A 53 4.45 11.45 -19.70
CA CYS A 53 4.28 12.63 -20.54
C CYS A 53 5.38 12.66 -21.62
N SER A 54 5.10 12.12 -22.81
CA SER A 54 6.01 12.11 -23.96
C SER A 54 5.24 11.95 -25.26
N ASP A 55 5.75 12.52 -26.37
CA ASP A 55 5.23 12.25 -27.71
C ASP A 55 5.51 10.79 -28.15
N ASN A 56 6.56 10.18 -27.59
CA ASN A 56 6.90 8.77 -27.80
C ASN A 56 7.09 8.08 -26.44
N GLU A 57 5.98 7.65 -25.83
CA GLU A 57 5.99 6.98 -24.52
C GLU A 57 6.84 5.70 -24.51
N LYS A 58 6.81 4.91 -25.60
CA LYS A 58 7.51 3.63 -25.66
C LYS A 58 9.02 3.80 -25.60
N GLU A 59 9.55 4.78 -26.33
CA GLU A 59 10.98 5.08 -26.35
C GLU A 59 11.43 5.63 -24.99
N LEU A 60 10.66 6.55 -24.40
CA LEU A 60 10.96 7.06 -23.06
C LEU A 60 11.00 5.94 -22.03
N LEU A 61 9.98 5.06 -22.03
CA LEU A 61 9.92 3.93 -21.10
C LEU A 61 11.04 2.92 -21.31
N TYR A 62 11.45 2.68 -22.57
CA TYR A 62 12.57 1.80 -22.87
C TYR A 62 13.86 2.30 -22.24
N TYR A 63 14.23 3.56 -22.46
CA TYR A 63 15.45 4.12 -21.89
C TYR A 63 15.36 4.28 -20.38
N ALA A 64 14.22 4.73 -19.85
CA ALA A 64 14.05 4.87 -18.40
C ALA A 64 14.17 3.52 -17.69
N ALA A 65 13.53 2.47 -18.22
CA ALA A 65 13.65 1.12 -17.67
C ALA A 65 15.08 0.57 -17.79
N ALA A 66 15.80 0.86 -18.88
CA ALA A 66 17.19 0.42 -19.05
C ALA A 66 18.11 1.04 -17.99
N VAL A 67 17.98 2.35 -17.74
CA VAL A 67 18.78 3.06 -16.73
C VAL A 67 18.45 2.58 -15.32
N GLU A 68 17.17 2.34 -15.03
CA GLU A 68 16.70 1.96 -13.70
C GLU A 68 16.82 0.45 -13.40
N ALA A 69 17.18 -0.38 -14.38
CA ALA A 69 17.21 -1.85 -14.26
C ALA A 69 18.11 -2.38 -13.13
N VAL A 70 19.14 -1.63 -12.73
CA VAL A 70 20.12 -2.02 -11.71
C VAL A 70 19.90 -1.35 -10.35
N SER A 71 18.82 -0.56 -10.22
CA SER A 71 18.55 0.25 -9.03
C SER A 71 17.49 -0.39 -8.14
N ASP A 72 17.81 -0.55 -6.85
CA ASP A 72 16.87 -1.04 -5.83
C ASP A 72 15.95 0.08 -5.30
N HIS A 73 16.01 1.29 -5.87
CA HIS A 73 15.17 2.38 -5.41
C HIS A 73 13.69 2.09 -5.68
N PRO A 74 12.74 2.35 -4.76
CA PRO A 74 11.31 2.04 -4.96
C PRO A 74 10.70 2.65 -6.24
N LEU A 75 11.20 3.80 -6.69
CA LEU A 75 10.78 4.42 -7.95
C LEU A 75 11.34 3.69 -9.18
N ALA A 76 12.57 3.19 -9.11
CA ALA A 76 13.18 2.40 -10.17
C ALA A 76 12.41 1.10 -10.42
N MET A 77 12.05 0.43 -9.33
CA MET A 77 11.17 -0.75 -9.35
C MET A 77 9.80 -0.41 -9.96
N ALA A 78 9.23 0.76 -9.66
CA ALA A 78 7.95 1.17 -10.24
C ALA A 78 8.05 1.40 -11.76
N VAL A 79 9.12 2.04 -12.23
CA VAL A 79 9.36 2.29 -13.67
C VAL A 79 9.60 0.98 -14.42
N THR A 80 10.46 0.12 -13.92
CA THR A 80 10.78 -1.17 -14.54
C THR A 80 9.58 -2.12 -14.56
N ALA A 81 8.80 -2.18 -13.47
CA ALA A 81 7.55 -2.93 -13.44
C ALA A 81 6.53 -2.39 -14.45
N TYR A 82 6.35 -1.07 -14.51
CA TYR A 82 5.42 -0.44 -15.46
C TYR A 82 5.84 -0.70 -16.92
N ALA A 83 7.13 -0.59 -17.24
CA ALA A 83 7.65 -0.90 -18.57
C ALA A 83 7.41 -2.38 -18.95
N ALA A 84 7.64 -3.31 -18.01
CA ALA A 84 7.39 -4.72 -18.20
C ALA A 84 5.90 -5.03 -18.46
N GLU A 85 4.98 -4.39 -17.73
CA GLU A 85 3.52 -4.51 -17.95
C GLU A 85 3.10 -4.03 -19.35
N LYS A 86 3.81 -3.04 -19.91
CA LYS A 86 3.61 -2.55 -21.28
C LYS A 86 4.33 -3.38 -22.34
N GLY A 87 5.00 -4.47 -21.95
CA GLY A 87 5.76 -5.35 -22.85
C GLY A 87 7.06 -4.73 -23.36
N ILE A 88 7.57 -3.69 -22.70
CA ILE A 88 8.82 -3.03 -23.04
C ILE A 88 9.91 -3.63 -22.16
N LYS A 89 10.81 -4.39 -22.77
CA LYS A 89 11.97 -4.96 -22.08
C LYS A 89 13.22 -4.26 -22.58
N PRO A 90 13.89 -3.46 -21.73
CA PRO A 90 15.25 -3.03 -22.03
C PRO A 90 16.16 -4.26 -22.13
N GLU A 91 17.17 -4.19 -23.00
CA GLU A 91 18.22 -5.23 -23.10
C GLU A 91 19.21 -5.15 -21.93
#